data_AF-A0A5C7MK95-F1
#
_entry.id   AF-A0A5C7MK95-F1
#
_cell.length_a   1.000
_cell.length_b   1.000
_cell.length_c   1.000
_cell.angle_alpha   90.00
_cell.angle_beta   90.00
_cell.angle_gamma   90.00
#
_symmetry.space_group_name_H-M   'P 1'
#
loop_
_entity.id
_entity.type
_entity.pdbx_description
1 polymer ?
#
loop_
_entity_poly.entity_id
_entity_poly.type
_entity_poly.pdbx_seq_one_letter_code
_entity_poly.pdbx_strand_id
1 'polypeptide(L)' 'MGRGDKKTAKGKRFKGSYGKSRPAKVVKATVKKEAEKA' A
#
# COMPACT_ATOMS: atom_id res chain seq x y z
N MET A 1 7.84 5.26 -9.05
CA MET A 1 7.73 3.78 -9.01
C MET A 1 6.66 3.29 -10.01
N GLY A 2 7.02 2.38 -10.91
CA GLY A 2 6.18 1.94 -12.04
C GLY A 2 5.13 0.88 -11.70
N ARG A 3 4.44 0.36 -12.73
CA ARG A 3 3.41 -0.69 -12.60
C ARG A 3 3.95 -2.06 -12.16
N GLY A 4 5.25 -2.32 -12.33
CA GLY A 4 5.88 -3.58 -11.94
C GLY A 4 6.23 -3.69 -10.46
N ASP A 5 6.24 -2.57 -9.72
CA ASP A 5 6.73 -2.55 -8.35
C ASP A 5 5.65 -3.03 -7.36
N LYS A 6 5.79 -4.29 -6.93
CA LYS A 6 4.90 -4.97 -5.98
C LYS A 6 4.87 -4.32 -4.59
N LYS A 7 5.84 -3.47 -4.23
CA LYS A 7 5.85 -2.79 -2.92
C LYS A 7 4.96 -1.55 -2.91
N THR A 8 4.56 -1.04 -4.08
CA THR A 8 3.74 0.17 -4.19
C THR A 8 2.27 -0.13 -4.36
N ALA A 9 1.41 0.82 -4.00
CA ALA A 9 -0.03 0.73 -4.26
C ALA A 9 -0.33 0.54 -5.76
N LYS A 10 0.47 1.18 -6.64
CA LYS A 10 0.31 1.13 -8.10
C LYS A 10 0.63 -0.27 -8.65
N GLY A 11 1.77 -0.85 -8.27
CA GLY A 11 2.09 -2.20 -8.73
C GLY A 11 1.26 -3.30 -8.09
N LYS A 12 0.80 -3.11 -6.84
CA LYS A 12 -0.22 -3.98 -6.24
C LYS A 12 -1.56 -3.94 -6.99
N ARG A 13 -2.01 -2.74 -7.42
CA ARG A 13 -3.23 -2.57 -8.22
C ARG A 13 -3.08 -3.22 -9.61
N PHE A 14 -1.94 -3.04 -10.27
CA PHE A 14 -1.65 -3.66 -11.57
C PHE A 14 -1.61 -5.19 -11.50
N LYS A 15 -0.97 -5.77 -10.46
CA LYS A 15 -0.93 -7.22 -10.25
C LYS A 15 -2.25 -7.80 -9.68
N GLY A 16 -3.22 -6.97 -9.31
CA GLY A 16 -4.47 -7.43 -8.70
C GLY A 16 -4.33 -7.99 -7.28
N SER A 17 -3.18 -7.79 -6.62
CA SER A 17 -2.93 -8.31 -5.26
C SER A 17 -3.12 -7.25 -4.18
N TYR A 18 -3.31 -7.70 -2.94
CA TYR A 18 -3.39 -6.85 -1.76
C TYR A 18 -2.10 -6.92 -0.93
N GLY A 19 -1.95 -6.00 0.02
CA GLY A 19 -0.82 -5.96 0.94
C GLY A 19 -0.81 -4.66 1.74
N LYS A 20 0.28 -4.40 2.47
CA LYS A 20 0.41 -3.22 3.34
C LYS A 20 0.13 -1.89 2.60
N SER A 21 0.66 -1.75 1.40
CA SER A 21 0.49 -0.55 0.56
C SER A 21 -0.83 -0.49 -0.22
N ARG A 22 -1.60 -1.59 -0.30
CA ARG A 22 -2.94 -1.66 -0.92
C ARG A 22 -3.81 -2.64 -0.14
N PRO A 23 -4.41 -2.22 0.99
CA PRO A 23 -5.23 -3.10 1.82
C PRO A 23 -6.58 -3.40 1.14
N ALA A 24 -7.17 -4.56 1.47
CA ALA A 24 -8.46 -4.99 0.89
C ALA A 24 -9.67 -4.29 1.52
N LYS A 25 -9.58 -3.98 2.82
CA LYS A 25 -10.51 -3.10 3.55
C LYS A 25 -9.72 -1.88 3.99
N VAL A 26 -10.36 -0.71 4.04
CA VAL A 26 -9.71 0.51 4.52
C VAL A 26 -9.50 0.36 6.04
N VAL A 27 -8.38 -0.24 6.42
CA VAL A 27 -7.99 -0.35 7.83
C VAL A 27 -7.43 1.01 8.23
N LYS A 28 -8.23 1.82 8.94
CA LYS A 28 -7.83 3.14 9.47
C LYS A 28 -6.55 3.09 10.33
N ALA A 29 -6.08 1.91 10.72
CA ALA A 29 -4.93 1.69 11.60
C ALA A 29 -3.55 1.93 10.93
N THR A 30 -3.40 1.76 9.62
CA THR A 30 -2.04 1.83 9.01
C THR A 30 -1.62 3.23 8.58
N VAL A 31 -2.53 4.21 8.56
CA VAL A 31 -2.20 5.62 8.27
C VAL A 31 -1.43 6.25 9.44
N LYS A 32 -1.55 5.70 10.66
CA LYS A 32 -0.94 6.28 11.86
C LYS A 32 0.55 5.97 12.07
N LYS A 33 1.15 5.01 11.34
CA LYS A 33 2.54 4.58 11.61
C LYS A 33 3.62 5.23 10.74
N GLU A 34 3.24 6.01 9.73
CA GLU A 34 4.22 6.70 8.85
C GLU A 34 4.26 8.21 9.07
N ALA A 35 3.29 8.78 9.81
CA ALA A 35 3.28 10.18 10.20
C ALA A 35 3.94 10.47 11.57
N GLU A 36 4.30 9.44 12.35
CA GLU A 36 4.95 9.57 13.68
C GLU A 36 6.47 9.32 13.63
N LYS A 37 7.05 9.31 12.44
CA LYS A 37 8.51 9.22 12.25
C LYS A 37 8.96 10.23 11.20
N ALA A 38 8.64 11.49 11.43
CA ALA A 38 9.24 12.66 10.81
C ALA A 38 9.49 13.69 11.91
#